data_AF-A0A9D4SIH3-F1
#
_entry.id   AF-A0A9D4SIH3-F1
#
_cell.length_a   1.000
_cell.length_b   1.000
_cell.length_c   1.000
_cell.angle_alpha   90.00
_cell.angle_beta   90.00
_cell.angle_gamma   90.00
#
_symmetry.space_group_name_H-M   'P 1'
#
loop_
_entity.id
_entity.type
_entity.pdbx_description
1 polymer ?
#
loop_
_entity_poly.entity_id
_entity_poly.type
_entity_poly.pdbx_seq_one_letter_code
_entity_poly.pdbx_strand_id
1 'polypeptide(L)'
;MLSQKLLISSFVYILYFWYLNRMFENDRSYQYLTEIEREMSLTSEQSLYYYYYKVLINDDANNNNNNDDFVPKNFTELLVEKIFNDDRSQAPNIVNAFKVLTILPEILLAISYRTMRTILIQYFRVDFDQDWRRCYLVENIIDENDHDQNNNQPNSIISTCEGIGEPFYFYIYSIFAINGFVPILIGWIAYYIGNHSICSMIMAIIMFTLNQTQSSRVQWAVPLRENFGYPLFLFHQLYLIKYFIELLPNIINYHHNHHSDNNEKFIQKYFLINIAATILQSLLQLGNVFVLRSPYFYSFLHIYHHHYCCQ
;
A
#
# COMPACT_ATOMS: atom_id res chain seq x y z
N MET A 1 -4.72 28.39 14.68
CA MET A 1 -5.79 27.54 14.07
C MET A 1 -5.25 26.40 13.20
N LEU A 2 -4.28 26.61 12.29
CA LEU A 2 -3.70 25.49 11.50
C LEU A 2 -3.02 24.42 12.37
N SER A 3 -2.26 24.85 13.38
CA SER A 3 -1.60 23.96 14.34
C SER A 3 -2.58 23.02 15.08
N GLN A 4 -3.75 23.51 15.49
CA GLN A 4 -4.77 22.69 16.15
C GLN A 4 -5.33 21.60 15.23
N LYS A 5 -5.53 21.88 13.94
CA LYS A 5 -6.02 20.89 12.97
C LYS A 5 -4.99 19.79 12.72
N LEU A 6 -3.71 20.15 12.60
CA LEU A 6 -2.62 19.19 12.46
C LEU A 6 -2.48 18.30 13.70
N LEU A 7 -2.64 18.86 14.90
CA LEU A 7 -2.66 18.08 16.14
C LEU A 7 -3.82 17.07 16.14
N ILE A 8 -5.03 17.50 15.76
CA ILE A 8 -6.19 16.59 15.64
C ILE A 8 -5.92 15.50 14.61
N SER A 9 -5.41 15.84 13.43
CA SER A 9 -5.07 14.85 12.40
C SER A 9 -4.01 13.85 12.86
N SER A 10 -2.95 14.30 13.53
CA SER A 10 -1.91 13.42 14.07
C SER A 10 -2.44 12.50 15.16
N PHE A 11 -3.34 13.00 16.02
CA PHE A 11 -3.98 12.18 17.04
C PHE A 11 -4.88 11.11 16.42
N VAL A 12 -5.70 11.48 15.43
CA VAL A 12 -6.56 10.55 14.68
C VAL A 12 -5.72 9.50 13.95
N TYR A 13 -4.59 9.88 13.36
CA TYR A 13 -3.65 8.95 12.72
C TYR A 13 -3.21 7.84 13.69
N ILE A 14 -2.68 8.23 14.85
CA ILE A 14 -2.13 7.30 15.84
C ILE A 14 -3.23 6.38 16.35
N LEU A 15 -4.40 6.94 16.67
CA LEU A 15 -5.54 6.15 17.12
C LEU A 15 -6.01 5.16 16.06
N TYR A 16 -6.13 5.59 14.81
CA TYR A 16 -6.62 4.74 13.75
C TYR A 16 -5.60 3.66 13.34
N PHE A 17 -4.31 3.99 13.32
CA PHE A 17 -3.25 2.99 13.15
C PHE A 17 -3.29 1.93 14.27
N TRP A 18 -3.43 2.35 15.53
CA TRP A 18 -3.59 1.43 16.65
C TRP A 18 -4.87 0.58 16.52
N TYR A 19 -5.98 1.20 16.13
CA TYR A 19 -7.25 0.52 15.89
C TYR A 19 -7.14 -0.55 14.78
N LEU A 20 -6.51 -0.24 13.64
CA LEU A 20 -6.28 -1.20 12.56
C LEU A 20 -5.44 -2.39 13.03
N ASN A 21 -4.34 -2.15 13.74
CA ASN A 21 -3.50 -3.20 14.29
C ASN A 21 -4.29 -4.10 15.25
N ARG A 22 -5.10 -3.49 16.12
CA ARG A 22 -5.88 -4.25 17.10
C ARG A 22 -6.97 -5.09 16.43
N MET A 23 -7.62 -4.53 15.41
CA MET A 23 -8.65 -5.21 14.64
C MET A 23 -8.09 -6.40 13.85
N PHE A 24 -6.95 -6.18 13.19
CA PHE A 24 -6.22 -7.21 12.46
C PHE A 24 -5.77 -8.37 13.38
N GLU A 25 -5.19 -8.05 14.53
CA GLU A 25 -4.75 -9.06 15.49
C GLU A 25 -5.93 -9.84 16.06
N ASN A 26 -7.06 -9.17 16.31
CA ASN A 26 -8.25 -9.82 16.83
C ASN A 26 -8.92 -10.77 15.81
N ASP A 27 -8.81 -10.48 14.52
CA ASP A 27 -9.39 -11.32 13.45
C ASP A 27 -8.52 -12.54 13.13
N ARG A 28 -7.20 -12.35 13.05
CA ARG A 28 -6.27 -13.38 12.54
C ARG A 28 -5.43 -14.05 13.60
N SER A 29 -5.27 -13.44 14.77
CA SER A 29 -4.46 -13.95 15.89
C SER A 29 -3.05 -14.40 15.45
N TYR A 30 -2.40 -13.61 14.60
CA TYR A 30 -1.15 -14.00 13.93
C TYR A 30 0.03 -14.21 14.88
N GLN A 31 -0.05 -13.69 16.11
CA GLN A 31 0.93 -13.97 17.15
C GLN A 31 1.11 -15.46 17.44
N TYR A 32 0.07 -16.27 17.28
CA TYR A 32 0.10 -17.70 17.58
C TYR A 32 0.46 -18.57 16.38
N LEU A 33 0.42 -18.01 15.16
CA LEU A 33 0.70 -18.75 13.94
C LEU A 33 2.20 -18.76 13.64
N THR A 34 2.67 -19.89 13.14
CA THR A 34 4.02 -20.05 12.61
C THR A 34 4.21 -19.25 11.32
N GLU A 35 5.46 -18.94 10.94
CA GLU A 35 5.74 -18.16 9.72
C GLU A 35 5.08 -18.78 8.48
N ILE A 36 5.18 -20.10 8.34
CA ILE A 36 4.62 -20.83 7.21
C ILE A 36 3.08 -20.75 7.22
N GLU A 37 2.43 -20.93 8.37
CA GLU A 37 0.98 -20.82 8.49
C GLU A 37 0.47 -19.41 8.17
N ARG A 38 1.22 -18.37 8.58
CA ARG A 38 0.91 -16.97 8.21
C ARG A 38 0.99 -16.73 6.71
N GLU A 39 1.94 -17.38 6.03
CA GLU A 39 2.07 -17.26 4.58
C GLU A 39 0.97 -18.05 3.85
N MET A 40 0.57 -19.20 4.39
CA MET A 40 -0.54 -19.99 3.87
C MET A 40 -1.91 -19.36 4.11
N SER A 41 -2.08 -18.51 5.13
CA SER A 41 -3.36 -17.84 5.41
C SER A 41 -3.70 -16.71 4.43
N LEU A 42 -2.72 -16.25 3.66
CA LEU A 42 -2.89 -15.26 2.60
C LEU A 42 -3.61 -15.87 1.41
N THR A 43 -4.47 -15.10 0.74
CA THR A 43 -5.06 -15.55 -0.54
C THR A 43 -3.98 -15.68 -1.61
N SER A 44 -4.24 -16.42 -2.69
CA SER A 44 -3.25 -16.66 -3.76
C SER A 44 -2.66 -15.40 -4.39
N GLU A 45 -3.45 -14.34 -4.53
CA GLU A 45 -2.97 -13.04 -5.01
C GLU A 45 -2.06 -12.35 -3.98
N GLN A 46 -2.46 -12.41 -2.72
CA GLN A 46 -1.78 -11.77 -1.61
C GLN A 46 -0.41 -12.41 -1.33
N SER A 47 -0.37 -13.73 -1.34
CA SER A 47 0.86 -14.50 -1.17
C SER A 47 1.83 -14.28 -2.33
N LEU A 48 1.32 -14.10 -3.56
CA LEU A 48 2.13 -13.76 -4.72
C LEU A 48 2.83 -12.40 -4.55
N TYR A 49 2.15 -11.35 -4.12
CA TYR A 49 2.80 -10.05 -3.89
C TYR A 49 3.80 -10.11 -2.73
N TYR A 50 3.41 -10.74 -1.62
CA TYR A 50 4.29 -10.90 -0.48
C TYR A 50 5.55 -11.71 -0.83
N TYR A 51 5.44 -12.72 -1.72
CA TYR A 51 6.57 -13.48 -2.23
C TYR A 51 7.61 -12.60 -2.92
N TYR A 52 7.22 -11.71 -3.83
CA TYR A 52 8.19 -10.81 -4.50
C TYR A 52 8.88 -9.86 -3.52
N TYR A 53 8.16 -9.37 -2.51
CA TYR A 53 8.76 -8.59 -1.43
C TYR A 53 9.78 -9.43 -0.63
N LYS A 54 9.41 -10.65 -0.23
CA LYS A 54 10.27 -11.56 0.56
C LYS A 54 11.55 -11.93 -0.18
N VAL A 55 11.46 -12.21 -1.48
CA VAL A 55 12.61 -12.54 -2.34
C VAL A 55 13.63 -11.40 -2.44
N LEU A 56 13.18 -10.14 -2.39
CA LEU A 56 14.08 -8.99 -2.44
C LEU A 56 14.79 -8.69 -1.10
N ILE A 57 14.24 -9.19 0.00
CA ILE A 57 14.76 -8.98 1.36
C ILE A 57 15.69 -10.11 1.77
N ASN A 58 15.29 -11.34 1.48
CA ASN A 58 16.11 -12.50 1.73
C ASN A 58 17.27 -12.48 0.74
N ASP A 59 18.38 -11.87 1.15
CA ASP A 59 19.68 -12.21 0.58
C ASP A 59 19.81 -13.73 0.75
N ASP A 60 20.04 -14.46 -0.34
CA ASP A 60 20.21 -15.92 -0.36
C ASP A 60 21.38 -16.34 0.55
N ALA A 61 21.17 -16.31 1.87
CA ALA A 61 21.96 -17.00 2.88
C ALA A 61 21.65 -18.52 2.90
N ASN A 62 20.75 -18.96 2.02
CA ASN A 62 20.36 -20.36 1.81
C ASN A 62 20.89 -20.94 0.50
N ASN A 63 22.01 -20.45 -0.02
CA ASN A 63 22.84 -21.28 -0.91
C ASN A 63 23.60 -22.31 -0.06
N ASN A 64 22.90 -23.37 0.35
CA ASN A 64 23.48 -24.61 0.87
C ASN A 64 24.19 -25.43 -0.24
N ASN A 65 24.81 -24.76 -1.20
CA ASN A 65 25.74 -25.38 -2.14
C ASN A 65 27.12 -25.25 -1.53
N ASN A 66 27.53 -26.33 -0.86
CA ASN A 66 28.68 -26.46 0.04
C ASN A 66 30.07 -26.10 -0.53
N ASN A 67 30.23 -25.38 -1.65
CA ASN A 67 31.57 -25.03 -2.18
C ASN A 67 31.66 -23.73 -2.98
N ASP A 68 30.60 -22.92 -3.13
CA ASP A 68 30.70 -21.66 -3.89
C ASP A 68 30.82 -20.47 -2.94
N ASP A 69 31.85 -19.63 -3.17
CA ASP A 69 32.15 -18.43 -2.41
C ASP A 69 30.89 -17.59 -2.15
N PHE A 70 30.59 -17.35 -0.87
CA PHE A 70 29.47 -16.53 -0.42
C PHE A 70 29.68 -15.07 -0.87
N VAL A 71 29.17 -14.73 -2.05
CA VAL A 71 29.07 -13.35 -2.50
C VAL A 71 27.65 -12.86 -2.21
N PRO A 72 27.47 -11.90 -1.27
CA PRO A 72 26.16 -11.29 -1.07
C PRO A 72 25.75 -10.61 -2.37
N LYS A 73 24.65 -11.06 -2.98
CA LYS A 73 24.14 -10.47 -4.22
C LYS A 73 23.71 -9.04 -3.97
N ASN A 74 24.07 -8.15 -4.87
CA ASN A 74 23.60 -6.77 -4.79
C ASN A 74 22.08 -6.72 -5.07
N PHE A 75 21.37 -5.76 -4.47
CA PHE A 75 19.92 -5.58 -4.68
C PHE A 75 19.53 -5.50 -6.17
N THR A 76 20.38 -4.88 -7.00
CA THR A 76 20.17 -4.76 -8.44
C THR A 76 20.27 -6.10 -9.17
N GLU A 77 21.14 -7.00 -8.72
CA GLU A 77 21.29 -8.34 -9.28
C GLU A 77 20.06 -9.19 -8.94
N LEU A 78 19.60 -9.12 -7.68
CA LEU A 78 18.36 -9.77 -7.23
C LEU A 78 17.14 -9.27 -8.01
N LEU A 79 17.04 -7.97 -8.26
CA LEU A 79 15.98 -7.38 -9.09
C LEU A 79 15.97 -7.95 -10.51
N VAL A 80 17.12 -8.02 -11.17
CA VAL A 80 17.20 -8.51 -12.55
C VAL A 80 16.87 -10.00 -12.62
N GLU A 81 17.46 -10.81 -11.73
CA GLU A 81 17.29 -12.25 -11.72
C GLU A 81 15.86 -12.66 -11.37
N LYS A 82 15.28 -12.11 -10.29
CA LYS A 82 14.02 -12.61 -9.74
C LYS A 82 12.78 -11.85 -10.22
N ILE A 83 12.93 -10.62 -10.71
CA ILE A 83 11.78 -9.77 -11.08
C ILE A 83 11.72 -9.49 -12.58
N PHE A 84 12.83 -9.14 -13.22
CA PHE A 84 12.81 -8.90 -14.66
C PHE A 84 12.81 -10.18 -15.49
N ASN A 85 13.42 -11.25 -14.98
CA ASN A 85 13.49 -12.55 -15.61
C ASN A 85 12.80 -13.62 -14.75
N ASP A 86 11.53 -13.43 -14.45
CA ASP A 86 10.76 -14.38 -13.65
C ASP A 86 10.35 -15.60 -14.50
N ASP A 87 10.79 -16.78 -14.08
CA ASP A 87 10.50 -18.08 -14.70
C ASP A 87 9.41 -18.86 -13.97
N ARG A 88 9.00 -18.43 -12.77
CA ARG A 88 8.12 -19.19 -11.88
C ARG A 88 6.65 -18.82 -12.04
N SER A 89 6.34 -17.54 -12.26
CA SER A 89 4.93 -17.09 -12.35
C SER A 89 4.21 -17.59 -13.60
N GLN A 90 4.91 -17.73 -14.72
CA GLN A 90 4.35 -18.14 -16.02
C GLN A 90 5.21 -19.19 -16.72
N ALA A 91 5.76 -20.15 -15.95
CA ALA A 91 6.50 -21.28 -16.48
C ALA A 91 5.71 -21.98 -17.62
N PRO A 92 6.33 -22.26 -18.78
CA PRO A 92 7.78 -22.27 -19.06
C PRO A 92 8.38 -20.96 -19.60
N ASN A 93 7.59 -19.89 -19.76
CA ASN A 93 8.07 -18.66 -20.38
C ASN A 93 8.66 -17.71 -19.33
N ILE A 94 9.81 -17.13 -19.64
CA ILE A 94 10.42 -16.07 -18.84
C ILE A 94 9.66 -14.77 -19.12
N VAL A 95 9.11 -14.17 -18.09
CA VAL A 95 8.33 -12.92 -18.20
C VAL A 95 8.88 -11.85 -17.28
N ASN A 96 8.70 -10.61 -17.71
CA ASN A 96 9.00 -9.46 -16.88
C ASN A 96 7.85 -9.23 -15.88
N ALA A 97 8.03 -9.72 -14.65
CA ALA A 97 7.04 -9.60 -13.57
C ALA A 97 6.77 -8.14 -13.21
N PHE A 98 7.76 -7.25 -13.31
CA PHE A 98 7.59 -5.83 -13.01
C PHE A 98 6.47 -5.19 -13.85
N LYS A 99 6.47 -5.46 -15.16
CA LYS A 99 5.48 -4.90 -16.09
C LYS A 99 4.14 -5.60 -15.98
N VAL A 100 4.13 -6.92 -15.83
CA VAL A 100 2.90 -7.72 -15.87
C VAL A 100 2.12 -7.63 -14.55
N LEU A 101 2.81 -7.64 -13.42
CA LEU A 101 2.21 -7.75 -12.08
C LEU A 101 2.19 -6.44 -11.30
N THR A 102 2.76 -5.35 -11.86
CA THR A 102 2.79 -4.00 -11.24
C THR A 102 3.29 -4.03 -9.80
N ILE A 103 4.39 -4.74 -9.56
CA ILE A 103 4.99 -4.99 -8.23
C ILE A 103 5.85 -3.84 -7.69
N LEU A 104 5.55 -2.61 -8.10
CA LEU A 104 6.28 -1.42 -7.67
C LEU A 104 6.17 -1.17 -6.15
N PRO A 105 4.99 -1.26 -5.50
CA PRO A 105 4.89 -1.07 -4.06
C PRO A 105 5.73 -2.07 -3.26
N GLU A 106 5.80 -3.34 -3.70
CA GLU A 106 6.59 -4.37 -3.02
C GLU A 106 8.09 -4.09 -3.13
N ILE A 107 8.56 -3.64 -4.29
CA ILE A 107 9.95 -3.21 -4.48
C ILE A 107 10.29 -2.04 -3.57
N LEU A 108 9.40 -1.04 -3.48
CA LEU A 108 9.59 0.11 -2.59
C LEU A 108 9.62 -0.31 -1.11
N LEU A 109 8.77 -1.25 -0.71
CA LEU A 109 8.79 -1.80 0.65
C LEU A 109 10.05 -2.63 0.94
N ALA A 110 10.56 -3.38 -0.04
CA ALA A 110 11.82 -4.11 0.12
C ALA A 110 13.01 -3.13 0.28
N ILE A 111 13.04 -2.06 -0.51
CA ILE A 111 14.03 -0.99 -0.37
C ILE A 111 13.90 -0.32 1.00
N SER A 112 12.68 -0.01 1.46
CA SER A 112 12.47 0.62 2.77
C SER A 112 12.91 -0.28 3.91
N TYR A 113 12.65 -1.59 3.85
CA TYR A 113 13.14 -2.56 4.82
C TYR A 113 14.67 -2.62 4.86
N ARG A 114 15.32 -2.79 3.71
CA ARG A 114 16.80 -2.89 3.63
C ARG A 114 17.49 -1.59 4.06
N THR A 115 16.93 -0.43 3.71
CA THR A 115 17.45 0.88 4.14
C THR A 115 17.25 1.08 5.65
N MET A 116 16.09 0.74 6.21
CA MET A 116 15.85 0.79 7.66
C MET A 116 16.84 -0.10 8.41
N ARG A 117 17.03 -1.34 7.96
CA ARG A 117 18.00 -2.29 8.53
C ARG A 117 19.42 -1.73 8.47
N THR A 118 19.84 -1.20 7.32
CA THR A 118 21.17 -0.60 7.13
C THR A 118 21.39 0.60 8.05
N ILE A 119 20.40 1.51 8.14
CA ILE A 119 20.48 2.69 9.00
C ILE A 119 20.57 2.29 10.48
N LEU A 120 19.78 1.32 10.93
CA LEU A 120 19.79 0.87 12.33
C LEU A 120 21.12 0.22 12.72
N ILE A 121 21.68 -0.62 11.85
CA ILE A 121 22.96 -1.29 12.11
C ILE A 121 24.11 -0.27 12.06
N GLN A 122 24.17 0.56 11.00
CA GLN A 122 25.33 1.46 10.80
C GLN A 122 25.30 2.70 11.69
N TYR A 123 24.14 3.32 11.88
CA TYR A 123 24.03 4.58 12.62
C TYR A 123 23.73 4.36 14.10
N PHE A 124 22.79 3.48 14.43
CA PHE A 124 22.35 3.25 15.82
C PHE A 124 23.12 2.11 16.52
N ARG A 125 23.88 1.29 15.79
CA ARG A 125 24.55 0.07 16.31
C ARG A 125 23.59 -0.85 17.06
N VAL A 126 22.37 -0.95 16.56
CA VAL A 126 21.30 -1.80 17.09
C VAL A 126 21.10 -2.95 16.13
N ASP A 127 21.09 -4.17 16.65
CA ASP A 127 20.88 -5.37 15.83
C ASP A 127 19.38 -5.52 15.55
N PHE A 128 18.97 -4.98 14.39
CA PHE A 128 17.56 -4.95 13.97
C PHE A 128 16.89 -6.32 14.05
N ASP A 129 17.63 -7.38 13.71
CA ASP A 129 17.10 -8.75 13.64
C ASP A 129 16.94 -9.41 15.02
N GLN A 130 17.63 -8.94 16.07
CA GLN A 130 17.53 -9.49 17.44
C GLN A 130 16.70 -8.60 18.36
N ASP A 131 16.89 -7.28 18.31
CA ASP A 131 16.23 -6.36 19.25
C ASP A 131 14.77 -6.10 18.88
N TRP A 132 14.44 -6.18 17.60
CA TRP A 132 13.11 -5.85 17.06
C TRP A 132 12.30 -7.07 16.60
N ARG A 133 12.81 -8.27 16.88
CA ARG A 133 12.16 -9.56 16.62
C ARG A 133 12.14 -10.35 17.92
N ARG A 134 10.95 -10.72 18.40
CA ARG A 134 10.79 -11.60 19.56
C ARG A 134 10.36 -12.98 19.07
N CYS A 135 11.17 -13.99 19.35
CA CYS A 135 10.87 -15.36 18.95
C CYS A 135 10.46 -16.19 20.18
N TYR A 136 9.35 -16.89 20.05
CA TYR A 136 8.85 -17.86 21.00
C TYR A 136 9.02 -19.25 20.40
N LEU A 137 9.36 -20.22 21.24
CA LEU A 137 9.42 -21.63 20.84
C LEU A 137 8.10 -22.27 21.25
N VAL A 138 7.38 -22.81 20.28
CA VAL A 138 6.15 -23.56 20.53
C VAL A 138 6.46 -25.03 20.32
N GLU A 139 6.23 -25.83 21.36
CA GLU A 139 6.29 -27.28 21.27
C GLU A 139 4.97 -27.78 20.68
N ASN A 140 5.04 -28.40 19.50
CA ASN A 140 3.89 -29.13 18.96
C ASN A 140 3.78 -30.45 19.72
N ILE A 141 2.72 -30.59 20.53
CA ILE A 141 2.29 -31.88 21.05
C ILE A 141 1.68 -32.60 19.84
N ILE A 142 2.45 -33.49 19.23
CA ILE A 142 1.90 -34.41 18.24
C ILE A 142 1.01 -35.36 19.04
N ASP A 143 -0.31 -35.34 18.79
CA ASP A 143 -1.23 -36.28 19.42
C ASP A 143 -0.76 -37.71 19.14
N GLU A 144 -0.47 -38.47 20.20
CA GLU A 144 -0.07 -39.90 20.19
C GLU A 144 -1.15 -40.86 19.58
N ASN A 145 -2.16 -40.33 18.90
CA ASN A 145 -3.26 -41.11 18.34
C ASN A 145 -2.97 -41.73 16.97
N ASP A 146 -1.81 -41.44 16.36
CA ASP A 146 -1.29 -42.26 15.27
C ASP A 146 -0.55 -43.48 15.87
N HIS A 147 -1.15 -44.65 15.69
CA HIS A 147 -0.73 -45.96 16.20
C HIS A 147 0.65 -46.48 15.70
N ASP A 148 1.53 -45.62 15.18
CA ASP A 148 2.86 -46.01 14.71
C ASP A 148 3.90 -45.91 15.84
N GLN A 149 3.93 -46.97 16.66
CA GLN A 149 4.79 -47.18 17.84
C GLN A 149 6.31 -47.19 17.63
N ASN A 150 6.89 -46.68 16.53
CA ASN A 150 8.32 -46.89 16.25
C ASN A 150 9.18 -45.66 15.94
N ASN A 151 8.65 -44.44 16.05
CA ASN A 151 9.46 -43.25 15.84
C ASN A 151 9.42 -42.35 17.08
N ASN A 152 10.45 -42.46 17.94
CA ASN A 152 10.85 -41.41 18.89
C ASN A 152 11.36 -40.20 18.09
N GLN A 153 10.52 -39.59 17.26
CA GLN A 153 10.83 -38.31 16.66
C GLN A 153 10.66 -37.24 17.75
N PRO A 154 11.71 -36.46 18.07
CA PRO A 154 11.56 -35.36 19.01
C PRO A 154 10.47 -34.42 18.49
N ASN A 155 9.58 -33.98 19.39
CA ASN A 155 8.57 -32.95 19.09
C ASN A 155 9.23 -31.85 18.27
N SER A 156 8.74 -31.61 17.04
CA SER A 156 9.27 -30.55 16.20
C SER A 156 9.03 -29.22 16.91
N ILE A 157 10.10 -28.58 17.37
CA ILE A 157 10.06 -27.26 18.00
C ILE A 157 9.95 -26.25 16.86
N ILE A 158 8.84 -25.52 16.79
CA ILE A 158 8.65 -24.48 15.78
C ILE A 158 8.86 -23.12 16.44
N SER A 159 9.74 -22.30 15.87
CA SER A 159 9.96 -20.93 16.32
C SER A 159 8.96 -19.99 15.65
N THR A 160 8.15 -19.30 16.45
CA THR A 160 7.27 -18.23 15.98
C THR A 160 7.88 -16.88 16.36
N CYS A 161 8.12 -16.02 15.38
CA CYS A 161 8.69 -14.70 15.63
C CYS A 161 7.68 -13.59 15.33
N GLU A 162 7.66 -12.57 16.19
CA GLU A 162 6.84 -11.36 16.06
C GLU A 162 7.72 -10.10 16.10
N GLY A 163 7.17 -8.99 15.60
CA GLY A 163 7.79 -7.67 15.67
C GLY A 163 8.22 -7.13 14.31
N ILE A 164 8.59 -5.85 14.27
CA ILE A 164 8.92 -5.14 13.02
C ILE A 164 10.21 -5.66 12.35
N GLY A 165 11.06 -6.39 13.09
CA GLY A 165 12.21 -7.08 12.52
C GLY A 165 11.83 -8.23 11.61
N GLU A 166 10.67 -8.87 11.85
CA GLU A 166 10.14 -9.93 10.98
C GLU A 166 9.61 -9.32 9.66
N PRO A 167 10.05 -9.80 8.48
CA PRO A 167 9.67 -9.25 7.19
C PRO A 167 8.14 -9.18 6.98
N PHE A 168 7.40 -10.19 7.45
CA PHE A 168 5.94 -10.26 7.36
C PHE A 168 5.25 -9.10 8.10
N TYR A 169 5.63 -8.85 9.35
CA TYR A 169 5.04 -7.78 10.16
C TYR A 169 5.45 -6.40 9.64
N PHE A 170 6.69 -6.22 9.21
CA PHE A 170 7.12 -4.96 8.59
C PHE A 170 6.26 -4.63 7.36
N TYR A 171 6.01 -5.62 6.52
CA TYR A 171 5.20 -5.47 5.32
C TYR A 171 3.78 -5.01 5.65
N ILE A 172 3.11 -5.70 6.59
CA ILE A 172 1.74 -5.38 7.00
C ILE A 172 1.64 -4.02 7.68
N TYR A 173 2.55 -3.72 8.62
CA TYR A 173 2.56 -2.43 9.31
C TYR A 173 2.83 -1.26 8.39
N SER A 174 3.65 -1.44 7.36
CA SER A 174 3.87 -0.41 6.34
C SER A 174 2.58 -0.06 5.58
N ILE A 175 1.78 -1.08 5.25
CA ILE A 175 0.48 -0.88 4.59
C ILE A 175 -0.52 -0.21 5.53
N PHE A 176 -0.56 -0.61 6.80
CA PHE A 176 -1.40 0.04 7.81
C PHE A 176 -0.98 1.49 8.08
N ALA A 177 0.31 1.81 8.03
CA ALA A 177 0.79 3.17 8.16
C ALA A 177 0.28 4.04 7.00
N ILE A 178 0.36 3.54 5.77
CA ILE A 178 -0.16 4.25 4.58
C ILE A 178 -1.69 4.40 4.65
N ASN A 179 -2.41 3.35 5.05
CA ASN A 179 -3.87 3.41 5.22
C ASN A 179 -4.30 4.23 6.43
N GLY A 180 -3.38 4.46 7.39
CA GLY A 180 -3.56 5.36 8.52
C GLY A 180 -3.99 6.77 8.10
N PHE A 181 -3.57 7.20 6.91
CA PHE A 181 -3.90 8.50 6.35
C PHE A 181 -5.31 8.60 5.78
N VAL A 182 -5.99 7.49 5.47
CA VAL A 182 -7.33 7.50 4.83
C VAL A 182 -8.37 8.34 5.60
N PRO A 183 -8.66 8.08 6.89
CA PRO A 183 -9.64 8.87 7.64
C PRO A 183 -9.24 10.35 7.72
N ILE A 184 -7.93 10.64 7.77
CA ILE A 184 -7.42 12.00 7.82
C ILE A 184 -7.72 12.72 6.51
N LEU A 185 -7.40 12.09 5.37
CA LEU A 185 -7.64 12.66 4.05
C LEU A 185 -9.13 12.88 3.80
N ILE A 186 -9.99 11.92 4.16
CA ILE A 186 -11.44 12.07 4.09
C ILE A 186 -11.91 13.23 4.98
N GLY A 187 -11.39 13.33 6.20
CA GLY A 187 -11.69 14.44 7.11
C GLY A 187 -11.29 15.80 6.53
N TRP A 188 -10.10 15.90 5.92
CA TRP A 188 -9.64 17.12 5.28
C TRP A 188 -10.46 17.48 4.04
N ILE A 189 -10.88 16.49 3.25
CA ILE A 189 -11.80 16.69 2.13
C ILE A 189 -13.13 17.27 2.65
N ALA A 190 -13.71 16.66 3.69
CA ALA A 190 -14.94 17.14 4.31
C ALA A 190 -14.78 18.55 4.90
N TYR A 191 -13.63 18.86 5.49
CA TYR A 191 -13.30 20.18 6.01
C TYR A 191 -13.40 21.28 4.94
N TYR A 192 -12.83 21.03 3.76
CA TYR A 192 -12.86 22.00 2.66
C TYR A 192 -14.25 22.11 2.03
N ILE A 193 -14.96 20.99 1.83
CA ILE A 193 -16.33 20.99 1.32
C ILE A 193 -17.29 21.69 2.29
N GLY A 194 -17.13 21.44 3.60
CA GLY A 194 -17.96 22.00 4.67
C GLY A 194 -17.62 23.45 5.03
N ASN A 195 -17.12 24.24 4.08
CA ASN A 195 -16.73 25.64 4.25
C ASN A 195 -15.86 25.88 5.49
N HIS A 196 -14.76 25.13 5.60
CA HIS A 196 -13.78 25.27 6.68
C HIS A 196 -14.32 24.95 8.09
N SER A 197 -15.38 24.16 8.20
CA SER A 197 -15.94 23.73 9.49
C SER A 197 -15.20 22.52 10.08
N ILE A 198 -14.82 22.61 11.37
CA ILE A 198 -14.20 21.47 12.09
C ILE A 198 -15.21 20.35 12.35
N CYS A 199 -16.50 20.69 12.50
CA CYS A 199 -17.57 19.72 12.72
C CYS A 199 -17.70 18.74 11.56
N SER A 200 -17.64 19.21 10.30
CA SER A 200 -17.71 18.34 9.12
C SER A 200 -16.53 17.37 9.05
N MET A 201 -15.33 17.83 9.38
CA MET A 201 -14.12 16.99 9.46
C MET A 201 -14.28 15.85 10.46
N ILE A 202 -14.69 16.16 11.69
CA ILE A 202 -14.87 15.17 12.76
C ILE A 202 -15.99 14.19 12.40
N MET A 203 -17.10 14.69 11.87
CA MET A 203 -18.24 13.87 11.46
C MET A 203 -17.83 12.85 10.39
N ALA A 204 -17.07 13.27 9.37
CA ALA A 204 -16.60 12.38 8.32
C ALA A 204 -15.65 11.30 8.85
N ILE A 205 -14.73 11.66 9.75
CA ILE A 205 -13.82 10.72 10.41
C ILE A 205 -14.60 9.69 11.21
N ILE A 206 -15.56 10.13 12.05
CA ILE A 206 -16.39 9.24 12.86
C ILE A 206 -17.18 8.30 11.96
N MET A 207 -17.86 8.82 10.93
CA MET A 207 -18.66 7.99 10.03
C MET A 207 -17.83 6.97 9.26
N PHE A 208 -16.63 7.33 8.85
CA PHE A 208 -15.71 6.40 8.20
C PHE A 208 -15.24 5.30 9.18
N THR A 209 -14.79 5.68 10.38
CA THR A 209 -14.31 4.71 11.38
C THR A 209 -15.39 3.76 11.87
N LEU A 210 -16.63 4.23 12.08
CA LEU A 210 -17.76 3.38 12.45
C LEU A 210 -18.12 2.38 11.34
N ASN A 211 -17.97 2.77 10.08
CA ASN A 211 -18.22 1.93 8.92
C ASN A 211 -16.93 1.36 8.31
N GLN A 212 -15.87 1.20 9.10
CA GLN A 212 -14.55 0.79 8.63
C GLN A 212 -14.61 -0.52 7.83
N THR A 213 -15.36 -1.50 8.34
CA THR A 213 -15.54 -2.83 7.73
C THR A 213 -16.15 -2.77 6.33
N GLN A 214 -17.01 -1.78 6.07
CA GLN A 214 -17.67 -1.58 4.79
C GLN A 214 -16.89 -0.62 3.89
N SER A 215 -16.20 0.35 4.48
CA SER A 215 -15.50 1.41 3.77
C SER A 215 -14.11 0.99 3.29
N SER A 216 -13.48 0.02 3.96
CA SER A 216 -12.20 -0.53 3.51
C SER A 216 -12.02 -1.99 3.93
N ARG A 217 -11.34 -2.77 3.09
CA ARG A 217 -11.02 -4.18 3.33
C ARG A 217 -9.60 -4.38 3.85
N VAL A 218 -8.90 -3.30 4.22
CA VAL A 218 -7.47 -3.30 4.55
C VAL A 218 -7.10 -4.31 5.63
N GLN A 219 -7.98 -4.54 6.60
CA GLN A 219 -7.77 -5.49 7.70
C GLN A 219 -7.80 -6.96 7.24
N TRP A 220 -8.61 -7.33 6.26
CA TRP A 220 -8.76 -8.74 5.85
C TRP A 220 -7.86 -9.10 4.69
N ALA A 221 -7.52 -8.08 3.89
CA ALA A 221 -6.89 -8.24 2.60
C ALA A 221 -5.74 -7.25 2.44
N VAL A 222 -4.71 -7.38 3.29
CA VAL A 222 -3.67 -6.36 3.48
C VAL A 222 -2.87 -6.06 2.19
N PRO A 223 -2.29 -7.04 1.45
CA PRO A 223 -1.45 -6.76 0.28
C PRO A 223 -2.20 -6.38 -1.01
N LEU A 224 -3.49 -6.03 -0.95
CA LEU A 224 -4.21 -5.65 -2.17
C LEU A 224 -3.72 -4.31 -2.73
N ARG A 225 -3.66 -4.22 -4.07
CA ARG A 225 -3.32 -2.99 -4.82
C ARG A 225 -4.17 -1.78 -4.43
N GLU A 226 -5.44 -2.04 -4.13
CA GLU A 226 -6.39 -1.05 -3.66
C GLU A 226 -5.89 -0.31 -2.40
N ASN A 227 -5.26 -1.02 -1.47
CA ASN A 227 -4.79 -0.46 -0.20
C ASN A 227 -3.58 0.47 -0.37
N PHE A 228 -2.81 0.31 -1.45
CA PHE A 228 -1.74 1.25 -1.81
C PHE A 228 -2.27 2.44 -2.59
N GLY A 229 -3.20 2.19 -3.52
CA GLY A 229 -3.73 3.22 -4.42
C GLY A 229 -4.74 4.17 -3.79
N TYR A 230 -5.55 3.71 -2.83
CA TYR A 230 -6.66 4.48 -2.28
C TYR A 230 -6.22 5.73 -1.48
N PRO A 231 -5.19 5.67 -0.59
CA PRO A 231 -4.72 6.86 0.11
C PRO A 231 -4.12 7.90 -0.84
N LEU A 232 -3.38 7.46 -1.87
CA LEU A 232 -2.84 8.35 -2.90
C LEU A 232 -3.95 9.04 -3.71
N PHE A 233 -5.01 8.31 -4.04
CA PHE A 233 -6.18 8.87 -4.70
C PHE A 233 -6.85 9.95 -3.85
N LEU A 234 -7.07 9.70 -2.56
CA LEU A 234 -7.66 10.68 -1.65
C LEU A 234 -6.77 11.93 -1.49
N PHE A 235 -5.45 11.74 -1.44
CA PHE A 235 -4.51 12.86 -1.40
C PHE A 235 -4.63 13.74 -2.65
N HIS A 236 -4.74 13.12 -3.83
CA HIS A 236 -4.98 13.83 -5.08
C HIS A 236 -6.32 14.59 -5.06
N GLN A 237 -7.41 13.93 -4.64
CA GLN A 237 -8.73 14.56 -4.51
C GLN A 237 -8.72 15.77 -3.56
N LEU A 238 -8.01 15.65 -2.43
CA LEU A 238 -7.87 16.74 -1.47
C LEU A 238 -7.22 17.97 -2.11
N TYR A 239 -6.12 17.78 -2.84
CA TYR A 239 -5.43 18.88 -3.52
C TYR A 239 -6.32 19.57 -4.55
N LEU A 240 -7.10 18.80 -5.31
CA LEU A 240 -8.06 19.33 -6.28
C LEU A 240 -9.16 20.17 -5.64
N ILE A 241 -9.77 19.65 -4.57
CA ILE A 241 -10.84 20.36 -3.86
C ILE A 241 -10.32 21.66 -3.25
N LYS A 242 -9.14 21.61 -2.62
CA LYS A 242 -8.49 22.80 -2.08
C LYS A 242 -8.25 23.85 -3.17
N TYR A 243 -7.70 23.44 -4.31
CA TYR A 243 -7.48 24.34 -5.45
C TYR A 243 -8.78 24.96 -5.97
N PHE A 244 -9.84 24.15 -6.12
CA PHE A 244 -11.13 24.61 -6.61
C PHE A 244 -11.81 25.61 -5.67
N ILE A 245 -11.77 25.35 -4.36
CA ILE A 245 -12.46 26.18 -3.36
C ILE A 245 -11.65 27.44 -3.02
N GLU A 246 -10.34 27.33 -2.82
CA GLU A 246 -9.52 28.46 -2.34
C GLU A 246 -8.88 29.27 -3.47
N LEU A 247 -8.43 28.63 -4.55
CA LEU A 247 -7.59 29.29 -5.56
C LEU A 247 -8.38 29.77 -6.78
N LEU A 248 -9.32 28.95 -7.26
CA LEU A 248 -10.13 29.26 -8.44
C LEU A 248 -10.89 30.60 -8.36
N PRO A 249 -11.64 30.93 -7.30
CA PRO A 249 -12.37 32.19 -7.24
C PRO A 249 -11.45 33.41 -7.24
N ASN A 250 -10.27 33.31 -6.63
CA ASN A 250 -9.27 34.39 -6.62
C ASN A 250 -8.70 34.65 -8.03
N ILE A 251 -8.45 33.59 -8.80
CA ILE A 251 -7.96 33.69 -10.18
C ILE A 251 -9.07 34.23 -11.10
N ILE A 252 -10.32 33.78 -10.94
CA ILE A 252 -11.46 34.27 -11.72
C ILE A 252 -11.70 35.75 -11.45
N ASN A 253 -11.68 36.19 -10.19
CA ASN A 253 -11.84 37.61 -9.85
C ASN A 253 -10.68 38.46 -10.40
N TYR A 254 -9.45 37.94 -10.37
CA TYR A 254 -8.31 38.61 -10.98
C TYR A 254 -8.47 38.75 -12.51
N HIS A 255 -8.93 37.69 -13.18
CA HIS A 255 -9.12 37.67 -14.63
C HIS A 255 -10.34 38.48 -15.09
N HIS A 256 -11.42 38.53 -14.30
CA HIS A 256 -12.56 39.40 -14.58
C HIS A 256 -12.17 40.89 -14.52
N ASN A 257 -11.22 41.24 -13.64
CA ASN A 257 -10.69 42.61 -13.54
C ASN A 257 -9.69 42.96 -14.67
N HIS A 258 -9.20 41.97 -15.41
CA HIS A 258 -8.30 42.14 -16.55
C HIS A 258 -8.89 41.42 -17.78
N HIS A 259 -9.81 42.10 -18.45
CA HIS A 259 -10.45 41.75 -19.73
C HIS A 259 -9.66 40.75 -20.58
N SER A 260 -10.12 39.49 -20.66
CA SER A 260 -9.76 38.59 -21.77
C SER A 260 -10.68 37.36 -21.83
N ASP A 261 -11.11 37.00 -23.04
CA ASP A 261 -11.95 35.86 -23.44
C ASP A 261 -11.33 34.46 -23.20
N ASN A 262 -10.37 34.32 -22.26
CA ASN A 262 -9.57 33.10 -22.08
C ASN A 262 -10.07 32.13 -20.99
N ASN A 263 -11.27 32.36 -20.43
CA ASN A 263 -11.83 31.50 -19.39
C ASN A 263 -12.06 30.06 -19.88
N GLU A 264 -12.46 29.85 -21.14
CA GLU A 264 -12.61 28.51 -21.73
C GLU A 264 -11.29 27.76 -21.82
N LYS A 265 -10.22 28.41 -22.27
CA LYS A 265 -8.89 27.77 -22.38
C LYS A 265 -8.32 27.41 -21.01
N PHE A 266 -8.63 28.20 -19.98
CA PHE A 266 -8.24 27.90 -18.60
C PHE A 266 -8.99 26.69 -18.04
N ILE A 267 -10.32 26.64 -18.22
CA ILE A 267 -11.16 25.50 -17.80
C ILE A 267 -10.80 24.23 -18.58
N GLN A 268 -10.48 24.34 -19.87
CA GLN A 268 -10.02 23.21 -20.70
C GLN A 268 -8.68 22.65 -20.23
N LYS A 269 -7.67 23.50 -19.97
CA LYS A 269 -6.38 23.05 -19.39
C LYS A 269 -6.58 22.36 -18.03
N TYR A 270 -7.51 22.86 -17.22
CA TYR A 270 -7.88 22.26 -15.94
C TYR A 270 -8.51 20.86 -16.10
N PHE A 271 -9.47 20.71 -16.99
CA PHE A 271 -10.08 19.41 -17.30
C PHE A 271 -9.03 18.42 -17.81
N LEU A 272 -8.08 18.88 -18.63
CA LEU A 272 -7.02 18.07 -19.20
C LEU A 272 -6.02 17.59 -18.15
N ILE A 273 -5.67 18.44 -17.16
CA ILE A 273 -4.83 18.05 -16.02
C ILE A 273 -5.55 17.04 -15.13
N ASN A 274 -6.84 17.23 -14.86
CA ASN A 274 -7.63 16.26 -14.09
C ASN A 274 -7.76 14.91 -14.80
N ILE A 275 -8.01 14.92 -16.11
CA ILE A 275 -8.02 13.71 -16.93
C ILE A 275 -6.63 13.06 -16.94
N ALA A 276 -5.55 13.82 -17.11
CA ALA A 276 -4.19 13.29 -17.08
C ALA A 276 -3.83 12.69 -15.70
N ALA A 277 -4.26 13.32 -14.61
CA ALA A 277 -3.98 12.84 -13.26
C ALA A 277 -4.84 11.64 -12.85
N THR A 278 -6.10 11.59 -13.28
CA THR A 278 -6.95 10.39 -13.13
C THR A 278 -6.47 9.25 -14.02
N ILE A 279 -5.93 9.55 -15.21
CA ILE A 279 -5.25 8.56 -16.05
C ILE A 279 -3.97 8.07 -15.37
N LEU A 280 -3.11 8.95 -14.85
CA LEU A 280 -1.91 8.58 -14.09
C LEU A 280 -2.25 7.73 -12.87
N GLN A 281 -3.31 8.08 -12.15
CA GLN A 281 -3.83 7.30 -11.02
C GLN A 281 -4.37 5.94 -11.47
N SER A 282 -5.09 5.89 -12.59
CA SER A 282 -5.54 4.62 -13.17
C SER A 282 -4.37 3.78 -13.68
N LEU A 283 -3.27 4.38 -14.14
CA LEU A 283 -2.05 3.65 -14.51
C LEU A 283 -1.31 3.10 -13.29
N LEU A 284 -1.36 3.82 -12.16
CA LEU A 284 -0.80 3.37 -10.89
C LEU A 284 -1.67 2.30 -10.19
N GLN A 285 -2.99 2.36 -10.37
CA GLN A 285 -3.96 1.42 -9.76
C GLN A 285 -4.28 0.21 -10.65
N LEU A 286 -4.26 0.37 -11.98
CA LEU A 286 -4.66 -0.62 -12.97
C LEU A 286 -3.54 -0.78 -14.00
N GLY A 287 -2.55 -1.60 -13.64
CA GLY A 287 -1.75 -2.31 -14.62
C GLY A 287 -2.54 -3.26 -15.53
N ASN A 288 -3.88 -3.29 -15.48
CA ASN A 288 -4.75 -3.89 -16.50
C ASN A 288 -6.15 -3.25 -16.55
N VAL A 289 -6.44 -2.60 -17.69
CA VAL A 289 -7.72 -2.48 -18.44
C VAL A 289 -9.01 -2.44 -17.60
N PHE A 290 -9.66 -1.27 -17.47
CA PHE A 290 -11.15 -1.19 -17.48
C PHE A 290 -11.73 0.23 -17.64
N VAL A 291 -10.98 1.30 -17.34
CA VAL A 291 -11.55 2.67 -17.38
C VAL A 291 -11.86 3.17 -18.80
N LEU A 292 -11.15 2.68 -19.83
CA LEU A 292 -11.39 3.08 -21.23
C LEU A 292 -12.62 2.41 -21.90
N ARG A 293 -13.33 1.51 -21.20
CA ARG A 293 -14.54 0.86 -21.74
C ARG A 293 -15.84 1.38 -21.13
N SER A 294 -15.79 2.52 -20.44
CA SER A 294 -16.99 3.22 -19.99
C SER A 294 -17.71 3.85 -21.18
N PRO A 295 -18.99 3.50 -21.47
CA PRO A 295 -19.74 4.06 -22.60
C PRO A 295 -19.94 5.59 -22.47
N TYR A 296 -19.75 6.15 -21.28
CA TYR A 296 -19.76 7.61 -21.06
C TYR A 296 -18.56 8.33 -21.67
N PHE A 297 -17.43 7.65 -21.88
CA PHE A 297 -16.22 8.24 -22.48
C PHE A 297 -16.36 8.40 -24.00
N TYR A 298 -17.00 7.44 -24.67
CA TYR A 298 -17.29 7.52 -26.11
C TYR A 298 -18.30 8.62 -26.44
N SER A 299 -19.36 8.77 -25.63
CA SER A 299 -20.33 9.86 -25.79
C SER A 299 -19.68 11.24 -25.61
N PHE A 300 -18.67 11.36 -24.75
CA PHE A 300 -17.96 12.62 -24.53
C PHE A 300 -17.01 12.97 -25.68
N LEU A 301 -16.32 11.98 -26.27
CA LEU A 301 -15.47 12.19 -27.45
C LEU A 301 -16.31 12.64 -28.68
N HIS A 302 -17.53 12.12 -28.80
CA HIS A 302 -18.45 12.47 -29.88
C HIS A 302 -19.02 13.90 -29.74
N ILE A 303 -19.19 14.39 -28.50
CA ILE A 303 -19.55 15.79 -28.22
C ILE A 303 -18.36 16.71 -28.53
N TYR A 304 -17.14 16.27 -28.20
CA TYR A 304 -15.92 17.04 -28.49
C TYR A 304 -15.70 17.21 -30.00
N HIS A 305 -15.96 16.19 -30.81
CA HIS A 305 -15.76 16.26 -32.27
C HIS A 305 -16.81 17.11 -33.00
N HIS A 306 -18.02 17.27 -32.44
CA HIS A 306 -19.07 18.11 -33.02
C HIS A 306 -18.81 19.61 -32.81
N HIS A 307 -18.08 20.00 -31.76
CA HIS A 307 -17.79 21.40 -31.46
C HIS A 307 -16.72 22.03 -32.36
N TYR A 308 -15.91 21.22 -33.06
CA TYR A 308 -14.85 21.69 -33.97
C TYR A 308 -15.27 21.75 -35.46
N CYS A 309 -16.49 21.34 -35.82
CA CYS A 309 -16.95 21.35 -37.22
C CYS A 309 -17.88 22.53 -37.58
N CYS A 310 -18.25 23.37 -36.62
CA CYS A 310 -19.12 24.54 -36.84
C CYS A 310 -18.46 25.86 -36.39
N GLN A 311 -17.15 26.01 -36.65
CA GLN A 311 -16.45 27.29 -36.51
C GLN A 311 -15.66 27.61 -37.76
#